data_AF-A0A943GBM5-F1
#
_entry.id   AF-A0A943GBM5-F1
#
_cell.length_a   1.000
_cell.length_b   1.000
_cell.length_c   1.000
_cell.angle_alpha   90.00
_cell.angle_beta   90.00
_cell.angle_gamma   90.00
#
_symmetry.space_group_name_H-M   'P 1'
#
loop_
_entity.id
_entity.type
_entity.pdbx_description
1 polymer ?
#
loop_
_entity_poly.entity_id
_entity_poly.type
_entity_poly.pdbx_seq_one_letter_code
_entity_poly.pdbx_strand_id
1 'polypeptide(L)'
;MFDIKIINEEHKEDINIPNEPFLLIGKMVPSYVDERWNYSVLYFNETDITEMCFPDENYNYAEMKDDNIFIGAYDKGNCIGLAILQDA
;
A
#
# COMPACT_ATOMS: atom_id res chain seq x y z
N MET A 1 -7.08 -20.20 0.30
CA MET A 1 -5.93 -20.24 1.21
C MET A 1 -5.02 -19.15 0.72
N PHE A 2 -4.64 -18.21 1.58
CA PHE A 2 -3.73 -17.13 1.19
C PHE A 2 -2.30 -17.61 1.36
N ASP A 3 -1.46 -17.35 0.36
CA ASP A 3 -0.05 -17.69 0.39
C ASP A 3 0.78 -16.39 0.39
N ILE A 4 1.84 -16.36 1.20
CA ILE A 4 2.82 -15.26 1.21
C ILE A 4 4.11 -15.79 0.59
N LYS A 5 4.65 -15.08 -0.40
CA LYS A 5 5.84 -15.51 -1.16
C LYS A 5 6.77 -14.34 -1.43
N ILE A 6 8.07 -14.64 -1.52
CA ILE A 6 9.04 -13.69 -2.08
C ILE A 6 8.79 -13.60 -3.59
N ILE A 7 8.65 -12.38 -4.09
CA ILE A 7 8.57 -12.11 -5.52
C ILE A 7 9.99 -12.14 -6.07
N ASN A 8 10.22 -13.00 -7.05
CA ASN A 8 11.49 -13.16 -7.75
C ASN A 8 11.34 -12.76 -9.22
N GLU A 9 12.39 -12.96 -10.02
CA GLU A 9 12.39 -12.57 -11.45
C GLU A 9 11.24 -13.20 -12.26
N GLU A 10 10.76 -14.40 -11.90
CA GLU A 10 9.63 -15.06 -12.59
C GLU A 10 8.32 -14.32 -12.40
N HIS A 11 8.12 -13.71 -11.22
CA HIS A 11 6.90 -13.03 -10.81
C HIS A 11 7.07 -11.51 -10.74
N LYS A 12 8.13 -10.97 -11.35
CA LYS A 12 8.54 -9.57 -11.18
C LYS A 12 7.47 -8.54 -11.52
N GLU A 13 6.53 -8.87 -12.41
CA GLU A 13 5.43 -7.95 -12.78
C GLU A 13 4.44 -7.75 -11.63
N ASP A 14 4.39 -8.68 -10.66
CA ASP A 14 3.49 -8.60 -9.49
C ASP A 14 3.85 -7.43 -8.56
N ILE A 15 5.04 -6.83 -8.70
CA ILE A 15 5.39 -5.60 -7.95
C ILE A 15 4.59 -4.38 -8.44
N ASN A 16 4.00 -4.44 -9.63
CA ASN A 16 3.15 -3.37 -10.20
C ASN A 16 1.66 -3.75 -10.15
N ILE A 17 1.25 -4.47 -9.10
CA ILE A 17 -0.17 -4.71 -8.83
C ILE A 17 -0.94 -3.38 -8.79
N PRO A 18 -2.08 -3.26 -9.52
CA PRO A 18 -2.85 -2.02 -9.55
C PRO A 18 -3.47 -1.72 -8.19
N ASN A 19 -3.58 -0.43 -7.87
CA ASN A 19 -4.32 0.00 -6.69
C ASN A 19 -5.83 -0.11 -6.92
N GLU A 20 -6.54 -0.54 -5.89
CA GLU A 20 -8.01 -0.64 -5.91
C GLU A 20 -8.65 0.57 -5.20
N PRO A 21 -9.81 1.03 -5.68
CA PRO A 21 -10.56 2.08 -5.00
C PRO A 21 -10.93 1.70 -3.57
N PHE A 22 -10.93 2.69 -2.68
CA PHE A 22 -11.35 2.54 -1.29
C PHE A 22 -12.23 3.72 -0.85
N LEU A 23 -13.04 3.49 0.18
CA LEU A 23 -13.90 4.50 0.77
C LEU A 23 -13.09 5.47 1.64
N LEU A 24 -13.23 6.75 1.35
CA LEU A 24 -12.74 7.83 2.20
C LEU A 24 -13.80 8.15 3.26
N ILE A 25 -13.65 7.53 4.44
CA ILE A 25 -14.63 7.60 5.54
C ILE A 25 -14.39 8.75 6.54
N GLY A 26 -13.32 9.52 6.35
CA GLY A 26 -12.91 10.54 7.30
C GLY A 26 -11.49 11.03 7.05
N LYS A 27 -10.97 11.79 8.01
CA LYS A 27 -9.59 12.28 7.98
C LYS A 27 -8.94 12.26 9.36
N MET A 28 -7.66 11.97 9.39
CA MET A 28 -6.79 12.21 10.54
C MET A 28 -6.28 13.66 10.45
N VAL A 29 -6.49 14.45 11.51
CA VAL A 29 -6.02 15.83 11.62
C VAL A 29 -4.84 15.84 12.60
N PRO A 30 -3.59 15.85 12.09
CA PRO A 30 -2.42 15.98 12.95
C PRO A 30 -2.32 17.42 13.51
N SER A 31 -1.79 17.54 14.71
CA SER A 31 -1.45 18.82 15.34
C SER A 31 -0.11 18.71 16.06
N TYR A 32 0.63 19.81 16.08
CA TYR A 32 1.92 19.91 16.76
C TYR A 32 1.91 21.13 17.67
N VAL A 33 1.88 20.90 18.98
CA VAL A 33 1.76 21.94 20.01
C VAL A 33 2.71 21.59 21.15
N ASP A 34 3.44 22.59 21.66
CA ASP A 34 4.41 22.42 22.76
C ASP A 34 5.39 21.26 22.55
N GLU A 35 5.94 21.18 21.34
CA GLU A 35 6.87 20.14 20.91
C GLU A 35 6.30 18.71 20.95
N ARG A 36 4.98 18.57 20.93
CA ARG A 36 4.28 17.29 20.98
C ARG A 36 3.36 17.12 19.78
N TRP A 37 3.48 15.96 19.14
CA TRP A 37 2.52 15.51 18.16
C TRP A 37 1.26 15.00 18.84
N ASN A 38 0.12 15.40 18.29
CA ASN A 38 -1.20 14.90 18.64
C ASN A 38 -2.02 14.72 17.37
N TYR A 39 -3.13 14.00 17.44
CA TYR A 39 -4.04 13.84 16.32
C TYR A 39 -5.48 13.73 16.79
N SER A 40 -6.40 14.17 15.95
CA SER A 40 -7.82 13.83 16.06
C SER A 40 -8.27 13.12 14.79
N VAL A 41 -9.32 12.31 14.90
CA VAL A 41 -9.95 11.67 13.74
C VAL A 41 -11.34 12.27 13.59
N LEU A 42 -11.65 12.72 12.39
CA LEU A 42 -12.95 13.24 12.01
C LEU A 42 -13.58 12.28 11.01
N TYR A 43 -14.62 11.57 11.43
CA TYR A 43 -15.41 10.71 10.55
C TYR A 43 -16.43 11.54 9.78
N PHE A 44 -16.67 11.15 8.52
CA PHE A 44 -17.65 11.79 7.65
C PHE A 44 -19.06 11.24 7.90
N ASN A 45 -20.08 12.02 7.55
CA ASN A 45 -21.43 11.48 7.47
C ASN A 45 -21.52 10.55 6.26
N GLU A 46 -22.50 9.64 6.25
CA GLU A 46 -22.70 8.70 5.12
C GLU A 46 -22.82 9.42 3.77
N THR A 47 -23.44 10.60 3.74
CA THR A 47 -23.61 11.42 2.51
C THR A 47 -22.31 12.02 1.98
N ASP A 48 -21.28 12.09 2.82
CA ASP A 48 -20.00 12.72 2.52
C ASP A 48 -18.89 11.68 2.25
N ILE A 49 -19.20 10.38 2.33
CA ILE A 49 -18.27 9.30 2.00
C ILE A 49 -18.14 9.21 0.48
N THR A 50 -16.90 9.26 -0.01
CA THR A 50 -16.57 9.11 -1.43
C THR A 50 -15.57 7.98 -1.64
N GLU A 51 -15.41 7.52 -2.88
CA GLU A 51 -14.30 6.64 -3.25
C GLU A 51 -13.08 7.44 -3.69
N MET A 52 -11.90 6.91 -3.44
CA MET A 52 -10.65 7.37 -4.02
C MET A 52 -9.77 6.17 -4.34
N CYS A 53 -8.83 6.34 -5.27
CA CYS A 53 -7.84 5.34 -5.60
C CYS A 53 -6.46 6.01 -5.62
N PHE A 54 -5.45 5.33 -5.08
CA PHE A 54 -4.07 5.75 -5.28
C PHE A 54 -3.67 5.52 -6.75
N PRO A 55 -2.75 6.33 -7.31
CA PRO A 55 -2.22 6.05 -8.64
C PRO A 55 -1.49 4.70 -8.65
N ASP A 56 -1.46 4.04 -9.80
CA ASP A 56 -0.66 2.82 -9.95
C ASP A 56 0.84 3.15 -9.90
N GLU A 57 1.58 2.27 -9.25
CA GLU A 57 3.03 2.36 -9.18
C GLU A 57 3.67 1.84 -10.48
N ASN A 58 4.88 2.30 -10.77
CA ASN A 58 5.65 1.89 -11.95
C ASN A 58 7.09 1.52 -11.54
N TYR A 59 7.20 0.57 -10.62
CA TYR A 59 8.46 0.05 -10.12
C TYR A 59 9.22 -0.71 -11.20
N ASN A 60 10.54 -0.56 -11.20
CA ASN A 60 11.44 -1.30 -12.06
C ASN A 60 12.18 -2.37 -11.25
N TYR A 61 11.74 -3.63 -11.38
CA TYR A 61 12.34 -4.76 -10.67
C TYR A 61 13.86 -4.85 -10.87
N ALA A 62 14.35 -4.62 -12.09
CA ALA A 62 15.77 -4.75 -12.41
C ALA A 62 16.64 -3.71 -11.71
N GLU A 63 16.10 -2.51 -11.48
CA GLU A 63 16.79 -1.42 -10.76
C GLU A 63 16.71 -1.58 -9.24
N MET A 64 15.69 -2.28 -8.73
CA MET A 64 15.39 -2.32 -7.30
C MET A 64 15.83 -3.62 -6.60
N LYS A 65 15.97 -4.73 -7.33
CA LYS A 65 16.15 -6.07 -6.76
C LYS A 65 17.38 -6.30 -5.87
N ASP A 66 18.41 -5.47 -6.02
CA ASP A 66 19.67 -5.65 -5.28
C ASP A 66 19.58 -5.04 -3.87
N ASP A 67 18.73 -4.03 -3.69
CA ASP A 67 18.57 -3.30 -2.42
C ASP A 67 17.24 -3.61 -1.71
N ASN A 68 16.31 -4.32 -2.37
CA ASN A 68 14.95 -4.52 -1.88
C ASN A 68 14.55 -5.99 -1.80
N ILE A 69 13.68 -6.30 -0.84
CA ILE A 69 12.96 -7.58 -0.75
C ILE A 69 11.49 -7.33 -1.04
N PHE A 70 10.96 -8.04 -2.04
CA PHE A 70 9.56 -7.98 -2.43
C PHE A 70 8.79 -9.16 -1.87
N ILE A 71 7.68 -8.89 -1.18
CA ILE A 71 6.80 -9.90 -0.59
C ILE A 71 5.40 -9.72 -1.17
N GLY A 72 4.91 -10.75 -1.86
CA GLY A 72 3.56 -10.80 -2.42
C GLY A 72 2.62 -11.65 -1.55
N ALA A 73 1.39 -11.16 -1.37
CA ALA A 73 0.27 -11.93 -0.85
C ALA A 73 -0.60 -12.43 -2.01
N TYR A 74 -0.92 -13.72 -2.04
CA TYR A 74 -1.62 -14.34 -3.16
C TYR A 74 -2.93 -15.00 -2.73
N ASP A 75 -4.01 -14.77 -3.48
CA ASP A 75 -5.24 -15.57 -3.44
C ASP A 75 -5.47 -16.26 -4.77
N LYS A 76 -5.59 -17.59 -4.75
CA LYS A 76 -5.81 -18.42 -5.95
C LYS A 76 -4.81 -18.14 -7.08
N GLY A 77 -3.58 -17.77 -6.74
CA GLY A 77 -2.50 -17.48 -7.68
C GLY A 77 -2.44 -16.03 -8.16
N ASN A 78 -3.40 -15.17 -7.80
CA ASN A 78 -3.34 -13.74 -8.11
C ASN A 78 -2.67 -13.00 -6.95
N CYS A 79 -1.68 -12.14 -7.24
CA CYS A 79 -1.15 -11.22 -6.26
C CYS A 79 -2.24 -10.21 -5.88
N ILE A 80 -2.49 -10.05 -4.57
CA ILE A 80 -3.52 -9.16 -3.99
C ILE A 80 -2.94 -8.18 -2.98
N GLY A 81 -1.62 -8.18 -2.81
CA GLY A 81 -0.95 -7.30 -1.87
C GLY A 81 0.57 -7.41 -2.01
N LEU A 82 1.24 -6.28 -1.79
CA LEU A 82 2.67 -6.14 -1.96
C LEU A 82 3.26 -5.43 -0.74
N ALA A 83 4.39 -5.93 -0.26
CA ALA A 83 5.29 -5.20 0.62
C ALA A 83 6.68 -5.16 -0.01
N ILE A 84 7.28 -3.97 -0.05
CA ILE A 84 8.66 -3.75 -0.46
C ILE A 84 9.43 -3.33 0.78
N LEU A 85 10.45 -4.12 1.15
CA LEU A 85 11.30 -3.86 2.29
C LEU A 85 12.69 -3.46 1.82
N GLN A 86 13.24 -2.42 2.43
CA GLN A 86 14.59 -1.93 2.20
C GLN A 86 15.26 -1.76 3.58
N ASP A 87 16.56 -2.06 3.67
CA ASP A 87 17.33 -1.73 4.87
C ASP A 87 17.39 -0.19 5.05
N ALA A 88 17.32 0.25 6.32
CA ALA A 88 17.23 1.66 6.71
C ALA A 88 18.58 2.38 6.76
#